data_AF-A0A099S7E6-F1
#
_entry.id   AF-A0A099S7E6-F1
#
_cell.length_a   1.000
_cell.length_b   1.000
_cell.length_c   1.000
_cell.angle_alpha   90.00
_cell.angle_beta   90.00
_cell.angle_gamma   90.00
#
_symmetry.space_group_name_H-M   'P 1'
#
loop_
_entity.id
_entity.type
_entity.pdbx_description
1 polymer ?
#
loop_
_entity_poly.entity_id
_entity_poly.type
_entity_poly.pdbx_seq_one_letter_code
_entity_poly.pdbx_strand_id
1 'polypeptide(L)'
;MEDLKILQKTYDMINYGYQAIAQFPKSEKFALGNDMKRCMHQILELTIVCHKKYYKKTTLQELDVEVTKLKAYTRLAKDLGFLPFKKYEVWSSYNIEIGKMVGGWIKSAKQ
;
A
#
# COMPACT_ATOMS: atom_id res chain seq x y z
N MET A 1 13.11 15.45 1.64
CA MET A 1 11.82 15.96 2.19
C MET A 1 10.64 15.13 1.68
N GLU A 2 10.64 14.70 0.42
CA GLU A 2 9.62 13.80 -0.14
C GLU A 2 9.68 12.36 0.43
N ASP A 3 10.87 11.83 0.71
CA ASP A 3 11.03 10.47 1.27
C ASP A 3 10.39 10.29 2.65
N LEU A 4 10.38 11.36 3.46
CA LEU A 4 9.72 11.37 4.77
C LEU A 4 8.19 11.47 4.62
N LYS A 5 7.69 12.08 3.53
CA LYS A 5 6.27 12.19 3.25
C LYS A 5 5.66 10.87 2.79
N ILE A 6 6.37 10.10 1.95
CA ILE A 6 5.88 8.78 1.52
C ILE A 6 5.77 7.82 2.72
N LEU A 7 6.74 7.85 3.63
CA LEU A 7 6.68 7.03 4.85
C LEU A 7 5.45 7.38 5.70
N GLN A 8 5.20 8.66 5.95
CA GLN A 8 4.02 9.12 6.69
C GLN A 8 2.73 8.68 6.00
N LYS A 9 2.62 8.87 4.67
CA LYS A 9 1.44 8.47 3.89
C LYS A 9 1.21 6.97 3.93
N THR A 10 2.26 6.17 3.90
CA THR A 10 2.18 4.71 4.07
C THR A 10 1.65 4.37 5.47
N TYR A 11 2.13 5.02 6.53
CA TYR A 11 1.58 4.83 7.88
C TYR A 11 0.09 5.18 7.98
N ASP A 12 -0.32 6.31 7.42
CA ASP A 12 -1.72 6.75 7.42
C ASP A 12 -2.60 5.75 6.65
N MET A 13 -2.11 5.24 5.51
CA MET A 13 -2.77 4.19 4.73
C MET A 13 -2.92 2.90 5.53
N ILE A 14 -1.90 2.48 6.28
CA ILE A 14 -1.95 1.27 7.10
C ILE A 14 -2.97 1.42 8.22
N ASN A 15 -2.96 2.55 8.93
CA ASN A 15 -3.94 2.84 9.98
C ASN A 15 -5.37 2.73 9.46
N TYR A 16 -5.62 3.33 8.28
CA TYR A 16 -6.93 3.23 7.62
C TYR A 16 -7.25 1.80 7.17
N GLY A 17 -6.29 1.10 6.55
CA GLY A 17 -6.44 -0.25 6.05
C GLY A 17 -6.79 -1.26 7.14
N TYR A 18 -6.19 -1.12 8.33
CA TYR A 18 -6.55 -1.94 9.49
C TYR A 18 -8.01 -1.75 9.93
N GLN A 19 -8.50 -0.51 9.96
CA GLN A 19 -9.90 -0.21 10.26
C GLN A 19 -10.85 -0.72 9.16
N ALA A 20 -10.43 -0.68 7.90
CA ALA A 20 -11.20 -1.20 6.79
C ALA A 20 -11.29 -2.74 6.81
N ILE A 21 -10.18 -3.44 7.09
CA ILE A 21 -10.17 -4.91 7.20
C ILE A 21 -10.94 -5.40 8.43
N ALA A 22 -11.06 -4.57 9.48
CA ALA A 22 -11.77 -4.94 10.69
C ALA A 22 -13.24 -5.35 10.44
N GLN A 23 -13.87 -4.77 9.40
CA GLN A 23 -15.26 -5.01 9.03
C GLN A 23 -15.48 -6.26 8.15
N PHE A 24 -14.40 -6.91 7.70
CA PHE A 24 -14.52 -8.07 6.83
C PHE A 24 -15.17 -9.24 7.58
N PRO A 25 -15.90 -10.14 6.88
CA PRO A 25 -16.38 -11.39 7.47
C PRO A 25 -15.21 -12.17 8.12
N LYS A 26 -15.48 -12.88 9.21
CA LYS A 26 -14.42 -13.60 9.96
C LYS A 26 -13.57 -14.51 9.08
N SER A 27 -14.16 -15.27 8.16
CA SER A 27 -13.43 -16.15 7.24
C SER A 27 -12.44 -15.38 6.36
N GLU A 28 -12.90 -14.30 5.74
CA GLU A 28 -12.14 -13.50 4.79
C GLU A 28 -11.10 -12.60 5.46
N LYS A 29 -11.31 -12.26 6.73
CA LYS A 29 -10.35 -11.54 7.55
C LYS A 29 -9.03 -12.32 7.71
N PHE A 30 -9.10 -13.66 7.75
CA PHE A 30 -7.94 -14.55 7.83
C PHE A 30 -7.38 -14.94 6.45
N ALA A 31 -8.16 -14.81 5.38
CA ALA A 31 -7.71 -14.97 4.01
C ALA A 31 -7.24 -13.61 3.44
N LEU A 32 -8.09 -12.93 2.67
CA LEU A 32 -7.77 -11.67 1.98
C LEU A 32 -7.29 -10.59 2.95
N GLY A 33 -7.89 -10.48 4.14
CA GLY A 33 -7.47 -9.50 5.15
C GLY A 33 -6.04 -9.70 5.63
N ASN A 34 -5.55 -10.94 5.68
CA ASN A 34 -4.18 -11.22 6.10
C ASN A 34 -3.18 -10.92 4.97
N ASP A 35 -3.53 -11.28 3.73
CA ASP A 35 -2.71 -10.95 2.56
C ASP A 35 -2.57 -9.43 2.36
N MET A 36 -3.66 -8.69 2.55
CA MET A 36 -3.64 -7.23 2.50
C MET A 36 -2.75 -6.62 3.60
N LYS A 37 -2.82 -7.13 4.83
CA LYS A 37 -1.94 -6.69 5.93
C LYS A 37 -0.48 -6.97 5.63
N ARG A 38 -0.18 -8.16 5.10
CA ARG A 38 1.18 -8.52 4.70
C ARG A 38 1.71 -7.57 3.63
N CYS A 39 0.92 -7.30 2.60
CA CYS A 39 1.27 -6.36 1.54
C CYS A 39 1.50 -4.94 2.09
N MET A 40 0.62 -4.47 2.97
CA MET A 40 0.77 -3.20 3.69
C MET A 40 2.09 -3.10 4.47
N HIS A 41 2.45 -4.14 5.22
CA HIS A 41 3.72 -4.18 5.96
C HIS A 41 4.93 -4.21 5.04
N GLN A 42 4.87 -4.96 3.94
CA GLN A 42 5.95 -5.00 2.95
C GLN A 42 6.17 -3.63 2.31
N ILE A 43 5.11 -2.88 2.00
CA ILE A 43 5.22 -1.50 1.50
C ILE A 43 5.96 -0.62 2.52
N LEU A 44 5.63 -0.74 3.81
CA LEU A 44 6.29 0.03 4.86
C LEU A 44 7.78 -0.33 4.99
N GLU A 45 8.11 -1.62 5.06
CA GLU A 45 9.47 -2.12 5.16
C GLU A 45 10.32 -1.65 3.97
N LEU A 46 9.81 -1.84 2.74
CA LEU A 46 10.49 -1.40 1.52
C LEU A 46 10.66 0.13 1.47
N THR A 47 9.66 0.88 1.92
CA THR A 47 9.76 2.36 2.03
C THR A 47 10.89 2.76 2.98
N ILE A 48 11.04 2.09 4.12
CA ILE A 48 12.11 2.35 5.09
C ILE A 48 13.49 1.99 4.50
N VAL A 49 13.60 0.84 3.84
CA VAL A 49 14.85 0.41 3.18
C VAL A 49 15.28 1.42 2.11
N CYS A 50 14.32 1.85 1.28
CA CYS A 50 14.56 2.89 0.29
C CYS A 50 14.94 4.23 0.94
N HIS A 51 14.30 4.61 2.04
CA HIS A 51 14.59 5.86 2.74
C HIS A 51 16.02 5.91 3.29
N LYS A 52 16.51 4.80 3.85
CA LYS A 52 17.88 4.72 4.37
C LYS A 52 18.96 4.63 3.27
N LYS A 53 18.57 4.77 2.00
CA LYS A 53 19.47 4.62 0.83
C LYS A 53 20.15 3.25 0.74
N TYR A 54 19.64 2.23 1.43
CA TYR A 54 20.11 0.84 1.31
C TYR A 54 19.46 0.13 0.12
N TYR A 55 19.12 0.84 -0.96
CA TYR A 55 18.35 0.27 -2.05
C TYR A 55 19.17 0.04 -3.31
N LYS A 56 18.99 -1.15 -3.89
CA LYS A 56 19.30 -1.42 -5.28
C LYS A 56 18.09 -1.02 -6.13
N LYS A 57 18.28 -0.88 -7.45
CA LYS A 57 17.20 -0.59 -8.41
C LYS A 57 16.00 -1.55 -8.26
N THR A 58 16.25 -2.79 -7.83
CA THR A 58 15.24 -3.83 -7.59
C THR A 58 14.29 -3.51 -6.44
N THR A 59 14.77 -2.89 -5.35
CA THR A 59 13.94 -2.62 -4.16
C THR A 59 12.81 -1.62 -4.47
N LEU A 60 13.08 -0.61 -5.29
CA LEU A 60 12.04 0.35 -5.73
C LEU A 60 11.01 -0.31 -6.66
N GLN A 61 11.43 -1.28 -7.47
CA GLN A 61 10.52 -2.05 -8.31
C GLN A 61 9.65 -2.99 -7.47
N GLU A 62 10.21 -3.63 -6.45
CA GLU A 62 9.46 -4.42 -5.47
C GLU A 62 8.41 -3.55 -4.77
N LEU A 63 8.78 -2.33 -4.34
CA LEU A 63 7.84 -1.39 -3.74
C LEU A 63 6.67 -1.05 -4.67
N ASP A 64 6.94 -0.78 -5.95
CA ASP A 64 5.91 -0.50 -6.96
C ASP A 64 4.99 -1.69 -7.20
N VAL A 65 5.54 -2.91 -7.23
CA VAL A 65 4.78 -4.15 -7.34
C VAL A 65 3.87 -4.33 -6.13
N GLU A 66 4.35 -4.12 -4.90
CA GLU A 66 3.53 -4.26 -3.70
C GLU A 66 2.41 -3.22 -3.65
N VAL A 67 2.68 -1.95 -4.01
CA VAL A 67 1.62 -0.93 -4.11
C VAL A 67 0.57 -1.32 -5.16
N THR A 68 0.98 -1.95 -6.27
CA THR A 68 0.07 -2.42 -7.31
C THR A 68 -0.77 -3.61 -6.84
N LYS A 69 -0.18 -4.57 -6.11
CA LYS A 69 -0.90 -5.67 -5.47
C LYS A 69 -1.95 -5.14 -4.50
N LEU A 70 -1.61 -4.17 -3.66
CA LEU A 70 -2.56 -3.59 -2.72
C LEU A 70 -3.75 -2.94 -3.43
N LYS A 71 -3.53 -2.21 -4.54
CA LYS A 71 -4.62 -1.67 -5.38
C LYS A 71 -5.55 -2.77 -5.89
N ALA A 72 -4.98 -3.87 -6.38
CA ALA A 72 -5.75 -5.01 -6.88
C ALA A 72 -6.57 -5.66 -5.75
N TYR A 73 -5.97 -5.88 -4.57
CA TYR A 73 -6.69 -6.43 -3.42
C TYR A 73 -7.79 -5.50 -2.91
N THR A 74 -7.55 -4.19 -2.84
CA THR A 74 -8.57 -3.22 -2.44
C THR A 74 -9.75 -3.22 -3.42
N ARG A 75 -9.51 -3.37 -4.73
CA ARG A 75 -10.56 -3.53 -5.73
C ARG A 75 -11.30 -4.86 -5.57
N LEU A 76 -10.58 -5.96 -5.39
CA LEU A 76 -11.17 -7.27 -5.14
C LEU A 76 -12.07 -7.28 -3.90
N ALA A 77 -11.63 -6.67 -2.80
CA ALA A 77 -12.41 -6.55 -1.57
C ALA A 77 -13.72 -5.76 -1.77
N LYS A 78 -13.71 -4.76 -2.65
CA LYS A 78 -14.93 -4.04 -3.04
C LYS A 78 -15.83 -4.95 -3.90
N ASP A 79 -15.27 -5.60 -4.92
CA ASP A 79 -16.04 -6.43 -5.86
C ASP A 79 -16.68 -7.64 -5.16
N LEU A 80 -16.04 -8.17 -4.11
CA LEU A 80 -16.58 -9.22 -3.22
C LEU A 80 -17.57 -8.68 -2.16
N GLY A 81 -17.77 -7.37 -2.08
CA GLY A 81 -18.69 -6.74 -1.13
C GLY A 81 -18.18 -6.64 0.32
N PHE A 82 -16.91 -6.91 0.58
CA PHE A 82 -16.31 -6.81 1.92
C PHE A 82 -15.98 -5.37 2.32
N LEU A 83 -15.92 -4.47 1.34
CA LEU A 83 -15.56 -3.08 1.50
C LEU A 83 -16.66 -2.16 0.94
N PRO A 84 -17.33 -1.36 1.78
CA PRO A 84 -18.28 -0.36 1.31
C PRO A 84 -17.62 0.64 0.36
N PHE A 85 -18.36 1.11 -0.65
CA PHE A 85 -17.83 1.98 -1.70
C PHE A 85 -17.09 3.22 -1.16
N LYS A 86 -17.65 3.90 -0.15
CA LYS A 86 -17.01 5.06 0.49
C LYS A 86 -15.64 4.73 1.09
N LYS A 87 -15.50 3.54 1.69
CA LYS A 87 -14.21 3.12 2.27
C LYS A 87 -13.22 2.68 1.21
N TYR A 88 -13.71 2.04 0.15
CA TYR A 88 -12.92 1.74 -1.03
C TYR A 88 -12.34 3.01 -1.66
N GLU A 89 -13.14 4.06 -1.80
CA GLU A 89 -12.71 5.33 -2.41
C GLU A 89 -11.57 5.97 -1.63
N VAL A 90 -11.71 6.06 -0.30
CA VAL A 90 -10.67 6.59 0.59
C VAL A 90 -9.41 5.73 0.51
N TRP A 91 -9.51 4.41 0.63
CA TRP A 91 -8.33 3.55 0.56
C TRP A 91 -7.65 3.59 -0.81
N SER A 92 -8.43 3.60 -1.88
CA SER A 92 -7.93 3.71 -3.25
C SER A 92 -7.19 5.03 -3.46
N SER A 93 -7.68 6.15 -2.89
CA SER A 93 -6.98 7.43 -2.96
C SER A 93 -5.59 7.39 -2.31
N TYR A 94 -5.46 6.74 -1.15
CA TYR A 94 -4.16 6.52 -0.51
C TYR A 94 -3.22 5.72 -1.41
N ASN A 95 -3.72 4.61 -1.98
CA ASN A 95 -2.91 3.76 -2.85
C ASN A 95 -2.46 4.49 -4.13
N ILE A 96 -3.31 5.34 -4.71
CA ILE A 96 -2.98 6.16 -5.88
C ILE A 96 -1.92 7.20 -5.52
N GLU A 97 -2.08 7.90 -4.40
CA GLU A 97 -1.13 8.91 -3.93
C GLU A 97 0.25 8.29 -3.69
N ILE A 98 0.31 7.19 -2.93
CA ILE A 98 1.56 6.44 -2.67
C ILE A 98 2.17 5.99 -3.99
N GLY A 99 1.39 5.42 -4.92
CA GLY A 99 1.90 4.99 -6.22
C GLY A 99 2.49 6.12 -7.07
N LYS A 100 1.90 7.33 -7.03
CA LYS A 100 2.47 8.50 -7.71
C LYS A 100 3.82 8.90 -7.11
N MET A 101 3.93 8.87 -5.77
CA MET A 101 5.18 9.17 -5.06
C MET A 101 6.27 8.13 -5.39
N VAL A 102 5.95 6.84 -5.35
CA VAL A 102 6.88 5.75 -5.73
C VAL A 102 7.33 5.90 -7.19
N GLY A 103 6.40 6.19 -8.11
CA GLY A 103 6.73 6.41 -9.52
C GLY A 103 7.65 7.61 -9.74
N GLY A 104 7.47 8.70 -8.99
CA GLY A 104 8.38 9.84 -8.98
C GLY A 104 9.79 9.46 -8.49
N TRP A 105 9.86 8.67 -7.42
CA TRP A 105 11.13 8.19 -6.87
C TRP A 105 11.88 7.27 -7.84
N ILE A 106 11.18 6.35 -8.51
CA ILE A 106 11.77 5.48 -9.54
C ILE A 106 12.36 6.29 -10.69
N LYS A 107 11.67 7.36 -11.12
CA LYS A 107 12.19 8.24 -12.18
C LYS A 107 13.44 8.98 -11.72
N SER A 108 13.42 9.55 -10.52
CA SER A 108 14.57 10.25 -9.94
C SER A 108 15.76 9.32 -9.68
N ALA A 109 15.54 8.04 -9.40
CA ALA A 109 16.61 7.07 -9.17
C ALA A 109 17.19 6.46 -10.46
N LYS A 110 16.54 6.66 -11.62
CA LYS A 110 17.04 6.25 -12.94
C LYS A 110 17.84 7.36 -13.64
N GLN A 111 17.70 8.60 -13.18
CA GLN A 111 18.46 9.78 -13.61
C GLN A 111 19.78 9.84 -12.85
#